data_AF-A0A3M3BHN0-F1
#
_entry.id   AF-A0A3M3BHN0-F1
#
_cell.length_a   1.000
_cell.length_b   1.000
_cell.length_c   1.000
_cell.angle_alpha   90.00
_cell.angle_beta   90.00
_cell.angle_gamma   90.00
#
_symmetry.space_group_name_H-M   'P 1'
#
loop_
_entity.id
_entity.type
_entity.pdbx_description
1 polymer ?
#
loop_
_entity_poly.entity_id
_entity_poly.type
_entity_poly.pdbx_seq_one_letter_code
_entity_poly.pdbx_strand_id
1 'polypeptide(L)' 'SVTVQNLPHLHDITTMIELFGRMGIEPVIDEKLSVEIDPRTIKTLIAPYELVKTMRASILVLGPMVARFGEAEVAL' A
#
# COMPACT_ATOMS: atom_id res chain seq x y z
N SER A 1 -9.22 -8.83 -6.56
CA SER A 1 -9.02 -7.43 -6.18
C SER A 1 -9.96 -7.07 -5.04
N VAL A 2 -9.73 -5.94 -4.39
CA VAL A 2 -10.58 -5.33 -3.36
C VAL A 2 -10.72 -3.86 -3.69
N THR A 3 -11.93 -3.32 -3.58
CA THR A 3 -12.20 -1.90 -3.78
C THR A 3 -12.49 -1.23 -2.44
N VAL A 4 -11.75 -0.16 -2.13
CA VAL A 4 -11.98 0.68 -0.95
C VAL A 4 -12.63 1.98 -1.42
N GLN A 5 -13.78 2.32 -0.85
CA GLN A 5 -14.58 3.48 -1.25
C GLN A 5 -14.59 4.55 -0.15
N ASN A 6 -15.08 5.75 -0.47
CA ASN A 6 -15.21 6.86 0.47
C ASN A 6 -13.87 7.24 1.13
N LEU A 7 -12.78 7.20 0.35
CA LEU A 7 -11.46 7.60 0.81
C LEU A 7 -11.36 9.13 0.82
N PRO A 8 -10.86 9.75 1.90
CA PRO A 8 -10.66 11.18 1.95
C PRO A 8 -9.43 11.60 1.12
N HIS A 9 -9.46 12.83 0.60
CA HIS A 9 -8.30 13.46 -0.05
C HIS A 9 -7.25 13.90 0.98
N LEU A 10 -6.45 12.95 1.45
CA LEU A 10 -5.37 13.21 2.41
C LEU A 10 -4.03 12.73 1.87
N HIS A 11 -2.96 13.39 2.30
CA HIS A 11 -1.60 13.04 1.90
C HIS A 11 -1.27 11.57 2.21
N ASP A 12 -1.68 11.08 3.39
CA ASP A 12 -1.49 9.69 3.83
C ASP A 12 -2.07 8.67 2.84
N ILE A 13 -3.23 8.97 2.21
CA ILE A 13 -3.83 8.09 1.21
C ILE A 13 -2.95 8.04 -0.04
N THR A 14 -2.46 9.20 -0.50
CA THR A 14 -1.53 9.27 -1.62
C THR A 14 -0.24 8.51 -1.34
N THR A 15 0.34 8.65 -0.14
CA THR A 15 1.54 7.91 0.28
C THR A 15 1.30 6.40 0.29
N MET A 16 0.12 5.94 0.72
CA MET A 16 -0.22 4.51 0.71
C MET A 16 -0.35 3.95 -0.72
N ILE A 17 -0.95 4.72 -1.63
CA ILE A 17 -1.05 4.35 -3.06
C ILE A 17 0.35 4.29 -3.69
N GLU A 18 1.20 5.27 -3.39
CA GLU A 18 2.60 5.29 -3.85
C GLU A 18 3.38 4.08 -3.32
N LEU A 19 3.19 3.73 -2.05
CA LEU A 19 3.80 2.55 -1.43
C LEU A 19 3.40 1.26 -2.16
N PHE A 20 2.12 1.09 -2.48
CA PHE A 20 1.65 -0.03 -3.30
C PHE A 20 2.32 -0.05 -4.69
N GLY A 21 2.44 1.12 -5.34
CA GLY A 21 3.19 1.29 -6.58
C GLY A 21 4.62 0.77 -6.49
N ARG A 22 5.35 1.15 -5.43
CA ARG A 22 6.73 0.70 -5.18
C ARG A 22 6.83 -0.81 -4.95
N MET A 23 5.77 -1.42 -4.43
CA MET A 23 5.68 -2.86 -4.21
C MET A 23 5.28 -3.64 -5.48
N GLY A 24 4.98 -2.95 -6.59
CA GLY A 24 4.54 -3.53 -7.86
C GLY A 24 3.04 -3.79 -7.95
N ILE A 25 2.27 -3.20 -7.04
CA ILE A 25 0.81 -3.15 -7.12
C ILE A 25 0.44 -1.85 -7.82
N GLU A 26 -0.48 -1.88 -8.79
CA GLU A 26 -0.95 -0.69 -9.50
C GLU A 26 -2.40 -0.42 -9.11
N PRO A 27 -2.67 0.41 -8.09
CA PRO A 27 -4.03 0.72 -7.69
C PRO A 27 -4.74 1.55 -8.77
N VAL A 28 -5.98 1.20 -9.08
CA VAL A 28 -6.82 1.95 -10.01
C VAL A 28 -7.70 2.90 -9.20
N ILE A 29 -7.60 4.20 -9.47
CA ILE A 29 -8.40 5.25 -8.81
C ILE A 29 -9.54 5.64 -9.74
N ASP A 30 -10.77 5.61 -9.23
CA ASP A 30 -11.95 6.06 -9.98
C ASP A 30 -12.28 7.55 -9.71
N GLU A 31 -13.27 8.07 -10.45
CA GLU A 31 -13.74 9.46 -10.35
C GLU A 31 -14.35 9.83 -8.99
N LYS A 32 -14.70 8.81 -8.17
CA LYS A 32 -15.30 8.95 -6.84
C LYS A 32 -14.30 8.65 -5.73
N LEU A 33 -13.02 8.50 -6.06
CA LEU A 33 -11.94 8.21 -5.10
C LEU A 33 -12.08 6.84 -4.45
N SER A 34 -12.75 5.93 -5.13
CA SER A 34 -12.57 4.53 -4.85
C SER A 34 -11.22 4.10 -5.40
N VAL A 35 -10.54 3.25 -4.64
CA VAL A 35 -9.26 2.67 -5.03
C VAL A 35 -9.45 1.17 -5.12
N GLU A 36 -9.29 0.61 -6.32
CA GLU A 36 -9.22 -0.83 -6.54
C GLU A 36 -7.76 -1.29 -6.43
N ILE A 37 -7.54 -2.34 -5.63
CA ILE A 37 -6.23 -2.90 -5.34
C ILE A 37 -6.25 -4.38 -5.69
N ASP A 38 -5.28 -4.85 -6.49
CA ASP A 38 -5.05 -6.27 -6.70
C ASP A 38 -3.71 -6.72 -6.09
N PRO A 39 -3.71 -7.29 -4.87
CA PRO A 39 -2.48 -7.71 -4.21
C PRO A 39 -1.80 -8.91 -4.88
N ARG A 40 -2.42 -9.54 -5.89
CA ARG A 40 -1.83 -10.63 -6.66
C ARG A 40 -0.72 -10.16 -7.61
N THR A 41 -0.67 -8.86 -7.93
CA THR A 41 0.33 -8.30 -8.86
C THR A 41 1.64 -7.92 -8.17
N ILE A 42 1.68 -7.97 -6.84
CA ILE A 42 2.84 -7.61 -6.01
C ILE A 42 4.14 -8.25 -6.55
N LYS A 43 5.21 -7.47 -6.59
CA LYS A 43 6.51 -7.86 -7.15
C LYS A 43 7.61 -7.90 -6.10
N THR A 44 7.50 -7.09 -5.06
CA THR A 44 8.45 -7.07 -3.95
C THR A 44 7.72 -6.98 -2.62
N LEU A 45 8.27 -7.66 -1.61
CA LEU A 45 7.78 -7.66 -0.24
C LEU A 45 8.53 -6.62 0.62
N ILE A 46 9.04 -5.57 -0.02
CA ILE A 46 9.83 -4.51 0.62
C ILE A 46 9.04 -3.20 0.65
N ALA A 47 8.81 -2.66 1.84
CA ALA A 47 8.31 -1.31 2.06
C ALA A 47 9.50 -0.33 2.23
N PRO A 48 9.76 0.57 1.27
CA PRO A 48 10.95 1.42 1.28
C PRO A 48 10.89 2.50 2.38
N TYR A 49 12.02 2.71 3.06
CA TYR A 49 12.19 3.66 4.17
C TYR A 49 11.69 5.07 3.84
N GLU A 50 11.96 5.54 2.62
CA GLU A 50 11.55 6.88 2.17
C GLU A 50 10.05 7.13 2.28
N LEU A 51 9.21 6.10 2.13
CA LEU A 51 7.76 6.19 2.30
C LEU A 51 7.31 5.79 3.71
N VAL A 52 8.05 4.89 4.36
CA VAL A 52 7.74 4.48 5.73
C VAL A 52 7.90 5.65 6.71
N LYS A 53 8.95 6.47 6.52
CA LYS A 53 9.23 7.63 7.39
C LYS A 53 8.22 8.78 7.25
N THR A 54 7.52 8.87 6.12
CA THR A 54 6.57 9.97 5.86
C THR A 54 5.18 9.70 6.42
N MET A 55 4.84 8.43 6.67
CA MET A 55 3.54 8.03 7.22
C MET A 55 3.70 6.94 8.30
N ARG A 56 3.43 7.28 9.57
CA ARG A 56 3.49 6.31 10.69
C ARG A 56 2.62 5.07 10.49
N ALA A 57 1.53 5.19 9.73
CA ALA A 57 0.62 4.08 9.43
C ALA A 57 1.21 3.06 8.43
N SER A 58 2.32 3.37 7.76
CA SER A 58 2.98 2.47 6.81
C SER A 58 3.36 1.12 7.42
N ILE A 59 3.67 1.07 8.73
CA ILE A 59 3.94 -0.17 9.46
C ILE A 59 2.78 -1.18 9.41
N LEU A 60 1.55 -0.72 9.13
CA LEU A 60 0.37 -1.58 9.02
C LEU A 60 0.45 -2.56 7.84
N VAL A 61 1.37 -2.38 6.88
CA VAL A 61 1.59 -3.37 5.82
C VAL A 61 2.30 -4.62 6.32
N LEU A 62 3.08 -4.54 7.40
CA LEU A 62 3.88 -5.65 7.93
C LEU A 62 3.00 -6.86 8.29
N GLY A 63 1.95 -6.64 9.08
CA GLY A 63 1.04 -7.69 9.54
C GLY A 63 0.42 -8.51 8.41
N PRO A 64 -0.35 -7.90 7.49
CA PRO A 64 -0.97 -8.61 6.38
C PRO A 64 0.04 -9.19 5.39
N MET A 65 1.21 -8.56 5.19
CA MET A 65 2.24 -9.10 4.31
C MET A 65 2.85 -10.39 4.86
N VAL A 66 3.28 -10.39 6.13
CA VAL A 66 3.83 -11.59 6.77
C VAL A 66 2.77 -12.69 6.86
N ALA A 67 1.54 -12.36 7.24
CA ALA A 67 0.45 -13.34 7.33
C ALA A 67 0.09 -13.99 5.98
N ARG A 68 0.25 -13.26 4.87
CA ARG A 68 -0.11 -13.74 3.53
C ARG A 68 1.06 -14.39 2.78
N PHE A 69 2.25 -13.80 2.88
CA PHE A 69 3.41 -14.16 2.06
C PHE A 69 4.53 -14.84 2.86
N GLY A 70 4.42 -14.91 4.19
CA GLY A 70 5.40 -15.56 5.08
C GLY A 70 6.59 -14.68 5.47
N GLU A 71 6.84 -13.61 4.71
CA GLU A 71 7.92 -12.66 4.95
C GLU A 71 7.51 -11.24 4.52
N ALA A 72 8.21 -10.25 5.06
CA ALA A 72 8.13 -8.85 4.65
C ALA A 72 9.37 -8.12 5.17
N GLU A 73 9.87 -7.16 4.39
CA GLU A 73 10.92 -6.25 4.82
C GLU A 73 10.34 -4.85 4.91
N VAL A 74 10.30 -4.29 6.12
CA VAL A 74 9.91 -2.90 6.35
C VAL A 74 11.12 -2.18 6.86
N ALA A 75 11.67 -1.28 6.05
CA ALA A 75 12.84 -0.51 6.44
C ALA A 75 12.43 0.52 7.52
N LEU A 76 13.07 0.42 8.69
CA LEU A 76 12.85 1.25 9.89
C LEU A 76 13.94 2.30 10.06
#